data_AF-A0A1E4AZ06-F1
#
_entry.id   AF-A0A1E4AZ06-F1
#
_cell.length_a   1.000
_cell.length_b   1.000
_cell.length_c   1.000
_cell.angle_alpha   90.00
_cell.angle_beta   90.00
_cell.angle_gamma   90.00
#
_symmetry.space_group_name_H-M   'P 1'
#
loop_
_entity.id
_entity.type
_entity.pdbx_description
1 polymer ?
#
loop_
_entity_poly.entity_id
_entity_poly.type
_entity_poly.pdbx_seq_one_letter_code
_entity_poly.pdbx_strand_id
1 'polypeptide(L)'
;MSKAQGEGAMMRMRGVVAGAVCLLGLAGPLVEPAKAQSTMRAFSSEAELKAFLKRAHRAEQRVYAAVPPPPPPPVAMAAPAMESPSASRSPDAPSITNNQTQGVDEGGIVKTHGSHLVVLRRGRLFTIDTAHAGMKPVDTIDAFPPSDSGGRGAWYDEMLITGDLVVVIGFNYARAGTEINRFRISDAGKLTYVDTHHLRSNDYYSSRNYASRLIGTRLVIYTPHDVYPGEEDYAGSLPALRRWSEKGPEAGFEILANPRRIYVAEMLRRAKRPNIEAIHAVTSCDLAAVRLSCSSTAVLGSDSRNFYVSGDAVYVWTGEIFQTRWDRDDDLRAMAYRIPLDGKAPQAVGVVGAPTDQFSFLENDGVLNVLVRADGGGEAMWQAEVRQGELALLRLPLARFGDGSRMAAKSLYQPLPGGNDFYNLQNRFVG
;
A
#
# COMPACT_ATOMS: atom_id res chain seq x y z
N MET A 1 45.31 67.52 -43.88
CA MET A 1 46.58 67.74 -44.60
C MET A 1 47.58 66.69 -44.14
N SER A 2 48.23 66.03 -45.09
CA SER A 2 49.45 65.17 -45.03
C SER A 2 49.53 64.06 -43.97
N LYS A 3 49.49 62.76 -44.30
CA LYS A 3 50.50 61.90 -44.99
C LYS A 3 51.91 61.88 -44.35
N ALA A 4 52.21 60.72 -43.75
CA ALA A 4 53.25 59.74 -44.15
C ALA A 4 54.70 59.82 -43.59
N GLN A 5 55.13 58.63 -43.08
CA GLN A 5 56.40 57.88 -43.30
C GLN A 5 57.62 58.00 -42.36
N GLY A 6 58.24 56.82 -42.14
CA GLY A 6 59.60 56.56 -41.62
C GLY A 6 59.63 55.45 -40.54
N GLU A 7 59.63 54.15 -40.85
CA GLU A 7 60.79 53.23 -41.06
C GLU A 7 61.84 53.15 -39.92
N GLY A 8 62.16 51.92 -39.46
CA GLY A 8 63.45 51.63 -38.79
C GLY A 8 63.51 50.55 -37.68
N ALA A 9 63.43 49.27 -38.06
CA ALA A 9 64.14 48.08 -37.52
C ALA A 9 64.45 47.88 -36.01
N MET A 10 63.99 46.76 -35.41
CA MET A 10 64.87 45.62 -35.03
C MET A 10 64.12 44.40 -34.44
N MET A 11 64.12 43.32 -35.21
CA MET A 11 64.42 41.92 -34.86
C MET A 11 64.23 41.40 -33.40
N ARG A 12 63.22 40.52 -33.25
CA ARG A 12 63.16 39.23 -32.51
C ARG A 12 63.59 39.17 -31.02
N MET A 13 62.62 38.80 -30.18
CA MET A 13 62.66 37.49 -29.50
C MET A 13 61.26 37.06 -29.04
N ARG A 14 60.86 35.85 -29.45
CA ARG A 14 59.61 35.19 -29.05
C ARG A 14 59.75 34.69 -27.60
N GLY A 15 58.85 35.12 -26.73
CA GLY A 15 58.60 34.51 -25.43
C GLY A 15 57.11 34.64 -25.12
N VAL A 16 56.35 33.59 -25.42
CA VAL A 16 54.94 33.48 -25.03
C VAL A 16 54.91 33.05 -23.56
N VAL A 17 54.57 33.97 -22.66
CA VAL A 17 54.14 33.66 -21.29
C VAL A 17 52.68 34.06 -21.22
N ALA A 18 51.80 33.06 -21.23
CA ALA A 18 50.37 33.24 -21.06
C ALA A 18 50.07 33.77 -19.65
N GLY A 19 49.39 34.92 -19.59
CA GLY A 19 48.94 35.54 -18.35
C GLY A 19 47.85 34.73 -17.66
N ALA A 20 48.02 34.55 -16.35
CA ALA A 20 47.02 33.98 -15.47
C ALA A 20 45.83 34.95 -15.33
N VAL A 21 44.65 34.51 -15.76
CA VAL A 21 43.37 35.16 -15.45
C VAL A 21 42.88 34.61 -14.12
N CYS A 22 42.92 35.43 -13.07
CA CYS A 22 42.24 35.15 -11.80
C CYS A 22 40.72 35.28 -11.98
N LEU A 23 40.05 34.15 -12.22
CA LEU A 23 38.60 34.02 -12.04
C LEU A 23 38.31 33.78 -10.55
N LEU A 24 37.84 34.82 -9.87
CA LEU A 24 37.20 34.72 -8.56
C LEU A 24 35.87 33.96 -8.72
N GLY A 25 35.91 32.66 -8.47
CA GLY A 25 34.72 31.82 -8.40
C GLY A 25 33.92 32.11 -7.13
N LEU A 26 32.71 32.64 -7.31
CA LEU A 26 31.65 32.62 -6.30
C LEU A 26 31.26 31.15 -6.04
N ALA A 27 31.90 30.53 -5.06
CA ALA A 27 31.48 29.24 -4.54
C ALA A 27 30.18 29.42 -3.76
N GLY A 28 29.03 29.22 -4.45
CA GLY A 28 27.80 28.87 -3.76
C GLY A 28 28.00 27.57 -2.97
N PRO A 29 27.23 27.32 -1.89
CA PRO A 29 27.35 26.07 -1.16
C PRO A 29 27.13 24.92 -2.15
N LEU A 30 28.16 24.09 -2.29
CA LEU A 30 28.07 22.80 -2.97
C LEU A 30 26.94 22.04 -2.28
N VAL A 31 25.79 21.96 -2.93
CA VAL A 31 24.76 20.98 -2.59
C VAL A 31 25.45 19.64 -2.76
N GLU A 32 25.83 19.01 -1.64
CA GLU A 32 26.28 17.63 -1.67
C GLU A 32 25.24 16.83 -2.45
N PRO A 33 25.63 16.04 -3.46
CA PRO A 33 24.69 15.16 -4.12
C PRO A 33 24.08 14.29 -3.03
N ALA A 34 22.76 14.35 -2.88
CA ALA A 34 22.03 13.60 -1.86
C ALA A 34 22.54 12.15 -1.91
N LYS A 35 23.22 11.73 -0.83
CA LYS A 35 23.79 10.39 -0.73
C LYS A 35 22.67 9.42 -1.09
N ALA A 36 22.87 8.61 -2.13
CA ALA A 36 21.83 7.71 -2.65
C ALA A 36 21.15 7.01 -1.47
N GLN A 37 19.87 7.31 -1.29
CA GLN A 37 19.12 6.88 -0.13
C GLN A 37 19.12 5.36 -0.13
N SER A 38 19.69 4.73 0.91
CA SER A 38 19.83 3.27 0.95
C SER A 38 18.43 2.65 0.84
N THR A 39 18.19 1.83 -0.17
CA THR A 39 16.95 1.05 -0.27
C THR A 39 17.13 -0.29 0.41
N MET A 40 16.03 -0.97 0.69
CA MET A 40 16.07 -2.35 1.17
C MET A 40 16.67 -3.28 0.11
N ARG A 41 17.30 -4.37 0.58
CA ARG A 41 17.80 -5.43 -0.29
C ARG A 41 16.75 -6.52 -0.47
N ALA A 42 16.45 -6.86 -1.72
CA ALA A 42 15.62 -8.02 -2.04
C ALA A 42 16.34 -9.33 -1.70
N PHE A 43 15.61 -10.43 -1.62
CA PHE A 43 16.25 -11.74 -1.62
C PHE A 43 16.86 -12.04 -2.99
N SER A 44 18.07 -12.59 -2.99
CA SER A 44 18.82 -12.92 -4.21
C SER A 44 18.30 -14.19 -4.90
N SER A 45 17.65 -15.06 -4.14
CA SER A 45 17.18 -16.37 -4.58
C SER A 45 16.06 -16.91 -3.69
N GLU A 46 15.35 -17.91 -4.21
CA GLU A 46 14.35 -18.67 -3.47
C GLU A 46 14.96 -19.36 -2.24
N ALA A 47 16.19 -19.87 -2.37
CA ALA A 47 16.91 -20.52 -1.28
C ALA A 47 17.23 -19.55 -0.13
N GLU A 48 17.62 -18.30 -0.43
CA GLU A 48 17.86 -17.28 0.60
C GLU A 48 16.57 -16.95 1.35
N LEU A 49 15.45 -16.79 0.64
CA LEU A 49 14.15 -16.53 1.23
C LEU A 49 13.69 -17.70 2.12
N LYS A 50 13.75 -18.94 1.61
CA LYS A 50 13.45 -20.16 2.38
C LYS A 50 14.28 -20.24 3.67
N ALA A 51 15.58 -20.00 3.58
CA ALA A 51 16.47 -20.05 4.73
C ALA A 51 16.13 -18.98 5.77
N PHE A 52 15.76 -17.77 5.32
CA PHE A 52 15.32 -16.69 6.20
C PHE A 52 14.01 -17.04 6.93
N LEU A 53 12.97 -17.46 6.20
CA LEU A 53 11.67 -17.82 6.79
C LEU A 53 11.79 -19.01 7.75
N LYS A 54 12.56 -20.04 7.39
CA LYS A 54 12.84 -21.18 8.27
C LYS A 54 13.52 -20.76 9.58
N ARG A 55 14.41 -19.76 9.53
CA ARG A 55 15.05 -19.21 10.73
C ARG A 55 14.07 -18.44 11.59
N ALA A 56 13.23 -17.58 11.00
CA ALA A 56 12.20 -16.82 11.71
C ALA A 56 11.21 -17.78 12.39
N HIS A 57 10.72 -18.78 11.67
CA HIS A 57 9.84 -19.81 12.21
C HIS A 57 10.46 -20.57 13.39
N ARG A 58 11.72 -21.03 13.27
CA ARG A 58 12.42 -21.71 14.38
C ARG A 58 12.59 -20.80 15.60
N ALA A 59 12.75 -19.49 15.38
CA ALA A 59 12.81 -18.52 16.47
C ALA A 59 11.45 -18.42 17.18
N GLU A 60 10.35 -18.28 16.45
CA GLU A 60 8.97 -18.26 16.99
C GLU A 60 8.65 -19.55 17.77
N GLN A 61 8.97 -20.73 17.23
CA GLN A 61 8.69 -22.02 17.89
C GLN A 61 9.41 -22.16 19.24
N ARG A 62 10.60 -21.58 19.38
CA ARG A 62 11.31 -21.54 20.68
C ARG A 62 10.60 -20.66 21.70
N VAL A 63 9.90 -19.62 21.25
CA VAL A 63 9.06 -18.77 22.11
C VAL A 63 7.83 -19.55 22.52
N TYR A 64 7.11 -20.11 21.55
CA TYR A 64 5.89 -20.89 21.79
C TYR A 64 6.13 -22.04 22.78
N ALA A 65 7.21 -22.80 22.61
CA ALA A 65 7.57 -23.90 23.52
C ALA A 65 7.92 -23.44 24.95
N ALA A 66 8.25 -22.17 25.15
CA ALA A 66 8.56 -21.59 26.45
C ALA A 66 7.34 -20.98 27.15
N VAL A 67 6.20 -20.83 26.45
CA VAL A 67 4.98 -20.19 26.94
C VAL A 67 3.98 -21.27 27.40
N PRO A 68 3.42 -21.20 28.61
CA PRO A 68 2.39 -22.15 29.06
C PRO A 68 1.12 -22.05 28.18
N PRO A 69 0.36 -23.15 28.00
CA PRO A 69 -0.78 -23.16 27.09
C PRO A 69 -1.82 -22.09 27.46
N PRO A 70 -2.36 -21.34 26.46
CA PRO A 70 -3.34 -20.30 26.73
C PRO A 70 -4.66 -20.89 27.22
N PRO A 71 -5.43 -20.16 28.04
CA PRO A 71 -6.81 -20.53 28.36
C PRO A 71 -7.68 -20.50 27.09
N PRO A 72 -8.76 -21.31 27.02
CA PRO A 72 -9.62 -21.36 25.85
C PRO A 72 -10.24 -19.99 25.54
N PRO A 73 -10.43 -19.64 24.25
CA PRO A 73 -10.96 -18.34 23.85
C PRO A 73 -12.42 -18.18 24.32
N PRO A 74 -12.83 -16.97 24.73
CA PRO A 74 -14.24 -16.67 24.95
C PRO A 74 -15.02 -16.73 23.63
N VAL A 75 -16.26 -17.19 23.71
CA VAL A 75 -17.16 -17.31 22.55
C VAL A 75 -17.51 -15.92 22.04
N ALA A 76 -17.15 -15.61 20.79
CA ALA A 76 -17.48 -14.33 20.17
C ALA A 76 -19.00 -14.20 20.00
N MET A 77 -19.59 -13.18 20.63
CA MET A 77 -20.98 -12.80 20.38
C MET A 77 -21.08 -11.92 19.14
N ALA A 78 -22.09 -12.17 18.30
CA ALA A 78 -22.42 -11.32 17.17
C ALA A 78 -22.99 -9.98 17.65
N ALA A 79 -22.52 -8.87 17.08
CA ALA A 79 -22.98 -7.51 17.37
C ALA A 79 -23.55 -6.84 16.09
N PRO A 80 -24.47 -5.86 16.25
CA PRO A 80 -25.37 -5.41 15.19
C PRO A 80 -24.73 -4.45 14.18
N ALA A 81 -25.38 -4.31 13.02
CA ALA A 81 -24.98 -3.40 11.95
C ALA A 81 -25.12 -1.92 12.36
N MET A 82 -24.10 -1.11 12.09
CA MET A 82 -24.14 0.36 12.21
C MET A 82 -24.10 1.04 10.84
N GLU A 83 -24.86 2.12 10.71
CA GLU A 83 -24.99 2.96 9.51
C GLU A 83 -23.75 3.83 9.27
N SER A 84 -23.44 4.05 7.98
CA SER A 84 -22.39 4.94 7.50
C SER A 84 -22.82 6.42 7.56
N PRO A 85 -21.95 7.35 7.98
CA PRO A 85 -22.25 8.78 7.92
C PRO A 85 -22.13 9.34 6.49
N SER A 86 -23.02 10.27 6.16
CA SER A 86 -23.14 10.99 4.89
C SER A 86 -22.04 12.03 4.69
N ALA A 87 -21.51 12.11 3.46
CA ALA A 87 -20.58 13.15 3.00
C ALA A 87 -21.32 14.37 2.42
N SER A 88 -20.71 15.56 2.55
CA SER A 88 -21.17 16.84 2.01
C SER A 88 -20.42 17.21 0.72
N ARG A 89 -21.12 17.89 -0.19
CA ARG A 89 -20.72 18.17 -1.58
C ARG A 89 -19.74 19.34 -1.73
N SER A 90 -18.88 19.27 -2.76
CA SER A 90 -18.46 20.42 -3.56
C SER A 90 -18.33 20.04 -5.05
N PRO A 91 -18.51 20.99 -5.99
CA PRO A 91 -18.72 20.69 -7.40
C PRO A 91 -17.47 20.92 -8.24
N ASP A 92 -17.08 19.88 -8.99
CA ASP A 92 -16.67 19.92 -10.40
C ASP A 92 -16.42 18.46 -10.82
N ALA A 93 -17.21 17.97 -11.81
CA ALA A 93 -17.30 16.57 -12.29
C ALA A 93 -16.72 15.50 -11.33
N PRO A 94 -17.46 15.12 -10.27
CA PRO A 94 -16.89 14.47 -9.10
C PRO A 94 -16.70 12.96 -9.28
N SER A 95 -15.48 12.47 -9.07
CA SER A 95 -15.37 11.18 -8.36
C SER A 95 -16.07 11.39 -7.03
N ILE A 96 -17.16 10.65 -6.77
CA ILE A 96 -17.90 10.75 -5.50
C ILE A 96 -17.13 10.17 -4.31
N THR A 97 -15.97 9.57 -4.58
CA THR A 97 -15.07 8.97 -3.61
C THR A 97 -13.69 9.60 -3.80
N ASN A 98 -13.32 10.52 -2.92
CA ASN A 98 -11.93 10.69 -2.57
C ASN A 98 -11.90 11.12 -1.11
N ASN A 99 -11.37 10.27 -0.24
CA ASN A 99 -11.47 10.51 1.19
C ASN A 99 -10.09 10.78 1.84
N GLN A 100 -8.98 10.72 1.10
CA GLN A 100 -7.63 10.82 1.70
C GLN A 100 -6.58 11.53 0.84
N THR A 101 -6.38 11.10 -0.42
CA THR A 101 -5.24 11.55 -1.24
C THR A 101 -5.69 12.06 -2.60
N GLN A 102 -5.27 13.26 -2.97
CA GLN A 102 -5.57 13.81 -4.30
C GLN A 102 -5.00 12.93 -5.42
N GLY A 103 -5.84 12.58 -6.40
CA GLY A 103 -5.45 11.76 -7.55
C GLY A 103 -5.40 10.25 -7.29
N VAL A 104 -5.80 9.81 -6.09
CA VAL A 104 -5.92 8.40 -5.72
C VAL A 104 -7.38 8.12 -5.38
N ASP A 105 -8.09 7.42 -6.25
CA ASP A 105 -9.50 7.06 -6.02
C ASP A 105 -9.58 5.79 -5.16
N GLU A 106 -10.48 5.77 -4.17
CA GLU A 106 -10.65 4.64 -3.25
C GLU A 106 -11.80 3.73 -3.68
N GLY A 107 -11.72 2.43 -3.38
CA GLY A 107 -12.86 1.53 -3.58
C GLY A 107 -14.14 2.02 -2.88
N GLY A 108 -15.30 1.82 -3.49
CA GLY A 108 -16.58 2.15 -2.87
C GLY A 108 -17.74 1.38 -3.49
N ILE A 109 -18.89 1.38 -2.83
CA ILE A 109 -20.10 0.66 -3.31
C ILE A 109 -21.01 1.51 -4.20
N VAL A 110 -20.75 2.82 -4.30
CA VAL A 110 -21.42 3.72 -5.24
C VAL A 110 -20.36 4.56 -5.93
N LYS A 111 -20.40 4.64 -7.25
CA LYS A 111 -19.52 5.46 -8.10
C LYS A 111 -20.32 6.21 -9.17
N THR A 112 -19.66 7.10 -9.89
CA THR A 112 -20.25 7.89 -10.99
C THR A 112 -19.59 7.54 -12.33
N HIS A 113 -20.37 7.54 -13.41
CA HIS A 113 -19.90 7.49 -14.80
C HIS A 113 -20.83 8.34 -15.66
N GLY A 114 -20.32 9.45 -16.19
CA GLY A 114 -21.16 10.44 -16.89
C GLY A 114 -22.31 10.94 -16.01
N SER A 115 -23.56 10.81 -16.50
CA SER A 115 -24.78 11.12 -15.73
C SER A 115 -25.32 9.93 -14.91
N HIS A 116 -24.57 8.83 -14.78
CA HIS A 116 -25.02 7.63 -14.10
C HIS A 116 -24.39 7.48 -12.72
N LEU A 117 -25.21 7.05 -11.75
CA LEU A 117 -24.73 6.37 -10.57
C LEU A 117 -24.58 4.89 -10.89
N VAL A 118 -23.44 4.31 -10.52
CA VAL A 118 -23.20 2.87 -10.53
C VAL A 118 -23.21 2.40 -9.10
N VAL A 119 -24.04 1.41 -8.78
CA VAL A 119 -24.26 0.92 -7.41
C VAL A 119 -23.94 -0.56 -7.36
N LEU A 120 -23.00 -0.95 -6.49
CA LEU A 120 -22.73 -2.34 -6.11
C LEU A 120 -23.59 -2.70 -4.91
N ARG A 121 -24.48 -3.67 -5.06
CA ARG A 121 -25.32 -4.13 -3.96
C ARG A 121 -25.73 -5.58 -4.14
N ARG A 122 -25.58 -6.39 -3.10
CA ARG A 122 -26.00 -7.81 -3.06
C ARG A 122 -25.45 -8.61 -4.25
N GLY A 123 -24.18 -8.42 -4.58
CA GLY A 123 -23.51 -9.15 -5.67
C GLY A 123 -23.96 -8.76 -7.08
N ARG A 124 -24.54 -7.57 -7.25
CA ARG A 124 -24.99 -7.05 -8.54
C ARG A 124 -24.59 -5.59 -8.70
N LEU A 125 -24.36 -5.19 -9.95
CA LEU A 125 -24.24 -3.81 -10.36
C LEU A 125 -25.59 -3.29 -10.84
N PHE A 126 -25.88 -2.04 -10.50
CA PHE A 126 -27.04 -1.30 -10.99
C PHE A 126 -26.54 0.03 -11.55
N THR A 127 -27.06 0.45 -12.70
CA THR A 127 -26.86 1.80 -13.22
C THR A 127 -28.15 2.59 -13.11
N ILE A 128 -28.05 3.83 -12.64
CA ILE A 128 -29.17 4.74 -12.43
C ILE A 128 -28.83 6.05 -13.13
N ASP A 129 -29.64 6.44 -14.10
CA ASP A 129 -29.53 7.75 -14.75
C ASP A 129 -30.02 8.84 -13.81
N THR A 130 -29.15 9.82 -13.57
CA THR A 130 -29.37 10.99 -12.72
C THR A 130 -29.53 12.29 -13.51
N ALA A 131 -29.56 12.22 -14.85
CA ALA A 131 -29.83 13.36 -15.70
C ALA A 131 -31.18 14.02 -15.32
N HIS A 132 -31.22 15.35 -15.43
CA HIS A 132 -32.39 16.15 -15.11
C HIS A 132 -32.94 15.93 -13.69
N ALA A 133 -32.05 15.66 -12.72
CA ALA A 133 -32.40 15.33 -11.34
C ALA A 133 -33.35 14.12 -11.20
N GLY A 134 -33.35 13.23 -12.20
CA GLY A 134 -34.06 11.96 -12.15
C GLY A 134 -33.32 10.89 -11.32
N MET A 135 -34.00 9.76 -11.12
CA MET A 135 -33.41 8.52 -10.57
C MET A 135 -34.03 7.34 -11.35
N LYS A 136 -33.63 7.18 -12.61
CA LYS A 136 -34.21 6.15 -13.49
C LYS A 136 -33.28 4.95 -13.56
N PRO A 137 -33.73 3.73 -13.19
CA PRO A 137 -32.94 2.52 -13.41
C PRO A 137 -32.66 2.33 -14.91
N VAL A 138 -31.40 2.01 -15.25
CA VAL A 138 -30.95 1.83 -16.62
C VAL A 138 -30.60 0.37 -16.91
N ASP A 139 -29.76 -0.22 -16.08
CA ASP A 139 -29.29 -1.59 -16.27
C ASP A 139 -28.98 -2.30 -14.96
N THR A 140 -28.93 -3.63 -15.04
CA THR A 140 -28.46 -4.48 -13.95
C THR A 140 -27.73 -5.70 -14.48
N ILE A 141 -26.61 -6.03 -13.87
CA ILE A 141 -25.83 -7.23 -14.17
C ILE A 141 -25.29 -7.82 -12.87
N ASP A 142 -25.08 -9.13 -12.85
CA ASP A 142 -24.40 -9.77 -11.74
C ASP A 142 -22.94 -9.31 -11.67
N ALA A 143 -22.41 -9.13 -10.47
CA ALA A 143 -21.05 -8.64 -10.24
C ALA A 143 -19.98 -9.74 -10.37
N PHE A 144 -20.37 -10.91 -10.90
CA PHE A 144 -19.57 -12.12 -11.04
C PHE A 144 -19.75 -12.71 -12.45
N PRO A 145 -18.89 -13.67 -12.87
CA PRO A 145 -18.98 -14.26 -14.21
C PRO A 145 -20.34 -14.89 -14.53
N PRO A 146 -20.87 -14.77 -15.76
CA PRO A 146 -22.20 -15.27 -16.13
C PRO A 146 -22.46 -16.76 -15.87
N SER A 147 -21.43 -17.61 -15.92
CA SER A 147 -21.56 -19.05 -15.67
C SER A 147 -21.26 -19.45 -14.22
N ASP A 148 -20.93 -18.50 -13.34
CA ASP A 148 -20.75 -18.78 -11.92
C ASP A 148 -22.11 -18.77 -11.23
N SER A 149 -22.51 -19.88 -10.61
CA SER A 149 -23.83 -20.09 -10.01
C SER A 149 -24.04 -19.22 -8.76
N GLY A 150 -24.20 -17.91 -8.94
CA GLY A 150 -24.43 -16.95 -7.87
C GLY A 150 -23.16 -16.43 -7.18
N GLY A 151 -21.98 -16.53 -7.81
CA GLY A 151 -20.72 -16.07 -7.22
C GLY A 151 -20.40 -16.74 -5.89
N ARG A 152 -20.58 -18.07 -5.81
CA ARG A 152 -20.51 -18.81 -4.54
C ARG A 152 -19.21 -18.53 -3.77
N GLY A 153 -19.36 -18.11 -2.53
CA GLY A 153 -18.25 -17.83 -1.62
C GLY A 153 -17.61 -16.45 -1.81
N ALA A 154 -18.07 -15.63 -2.75
CA ALA A 154 -17.58 -14.27 -2.95
C ALA A 154 -18.36 -13.24 -2.13
N TRP A 155 -17.63 -12.30 -1.53
CA TRP A 155 -18.14 -11.08 -0.95
C TRP A 155 -17.59 -9.89 -1.72
N TYR A 156 -18.45 -9.19 -2.47
CA TYR A 156 -18.08 -7.99 -3.21
C TYR A 156 -18.36 -6.73 -2.38
N ASP A 157 -17.32 -5.99 -2.06
CA ASP A 157 -17.34 -4.85 -1.15
C ASP A 157 -16.79 -3.56 -1.76
N GLU A 158 -16.08 -3.65 -2.89
CA GLU A 158 -15.41 -2.51 -3.51
C GLU A 158 -15.69 -2.43 -5.02
N MET A 159 -15.85 -1.22 -5.53
CA MET A 159 -15.88 -0.93 -6.94
C MET A 159 -15.06 0.32 -7.25
N LEU A 160 -14.42 0.35 -8.42
CA LEU A 160 -13.66 1.46 -8.99
C LEU A 160 -14.11 1.69 -10.45
N ILE A 161 -13.99 2.92 -10.96
CA ILE A 161 -14.33 3.25 -12.35
C ILE A 161 -13.21 4.07 -12.98
N THR A 162 -12.73 3.64 -14.15
CA THR A 162 -11.74 4.38 -14.96
C THR A 162 -12.18 4.42 -16.42
N GLY A 163 -12.47 5.62 -16.94
CA GLY A 163 -13.12 5.75 -18.25
C GLY A 163 -14.38 4.89 -18.29
N ASP A 164 -14.49 4.03 -19.30
CA ASP A 164 -15.63 3.13 -19.50
C ASP A 164 -15.45 1.74 -18.86
N LEU A 165 -14.49 1.60 -17.95
CA LEU A 165 -14.23 0.36 -17.24
C LEU A 165 -14.72 0.46 -15.80
N VAL A 166 -15.62 -0.45 -15.42
CA VAL A 166 -16.03 -0.69 -14.04
C VAL A 166 -15.28 -1.91 -13.53
N VAL A 167 -14.61 -1.79 -12.38
CA VAL A 167 -13.88 -2.88 -11.74
C VAL A 167 -14.53 -3.15 -10.39
N VAL A 168 -15.08 -4.35 -10.21
CA VAL A 168 -15.60 -4.83 -8.93
C VAL A 168 -14.56 -5.72 -8.28
N ILE A 169 -14.34 -5.52 -6.99
CA ILE A 169 -13.39 -6.27 -6.18
C ILE A 169 -14.15 -6.89 -5.02
N GLY A 170 -13.77 -8.12 -4.69
CA GLY A 170 -14.32 -8.85 -3.56
C GLY A 170 -13.37 -9.95 -3.10
N PHE A 171 -13.62 -10.52 -1.93
CA PHE A 171 -12.90 -11.71 -1.48
C PHE A 171 -13.72 -12.98 -1.72
N ASN A 172 -13.10 -14.01 -2.32
CA ASN A 172 -13.75 -15.28 -2.60
C ASN A 172 -13.19 -16.40 -1.71
N TYR A 173 -13.95 -16.77 -0.68
CA TYR A 173 -13.59 -17.83 0.28
C TYR A 173 -13.54 -19.22 -0.36
N ALA A 174 -14.33 -19.47 -1.40
CA ALA A 174 -14.30 -20.75 -2.12
C ALA A 174 -13.07 -20.90 -3.03
N ARG A 175 -12.41 -19.78 -3.36
CA ARG A 175 -11.30 -19.72 -4.32
C ARG A 175 -10.01 -19.17 -3.71
N ALA A 176 -10.02 -18.87 -2.41
CA ALA A 176 -8.90 -18.41 -1.60
C ALA A 176 -8.15 -17.21 -2.21
N GLY A 177 -8.87 -16.13 -2.49
CA GLY A 177 -8.25 -14.91 -2.97
C GLY A 177 -9.21 -13.79 -3.30
N THR A 178 -8.61 -12.64 -3.59
CA THR A 178 -9.28 -11.46 -4.13
C THR A 178 -9.75 -11.73 -5.55
N GLU A 179 -11.01 -11.46 -5.84
CA GLU A 179 -11.62 -11.56 -7.16
C GLU A 179 -11.72 -10.16 -7.78
N ILE A 180 -11.29 -10.03 -9.03
CA ILE A 180 -11.27 -8.78 -9.79
C ILE A 180 -12.13 -8.98 -11.03
N ASN A 181 -13.32 -8.36 -11.02
CA ASN A 181 -14.35 -8.50 -12.04
C ASN A 181 -14.42 -7.22 -12.87
N ARG A 182 -14.16 -7.31 -14.18
CA ARG A 182 -14.13 -6.16 -15.08
C ARG A 182 -15.38 -6.13 -15.95
N PHE A 183 -15.96 -4.94 -16.08
CA PHE A 183 -17.13 -4.67 -16.88
C PHE A 183 -16.91 -3.40 -17.72
N ARG A 184 -17.53 -3.33 -18.89
CA ARG A 184 -17.69 -2.08 -19.63
C ARG A 184 -18.99 -1.41 -19.26
N ILE A 185 -18.98 -0.08 -19.22
CA ILE A 185 -20.17 0.76 -19.14
C ILE A 185 -20.23 1.66 -20.37
N SER A 186 -21.38 1.74 -21.04
CA SER A 186 -21.57 2.65 -22.19
C SER A 186 -22.05 4.03 -21.72
N ASP A 187 -22.01 5.01 -22.62
CA ASP A 187 -22.61 6.35 -22.40
C ASP A 187 -24.10 6.30 -22.07
N ALA A 188 -24.79 5.22 -22.45
CA ALA A 188 -26.19 4.99 -22.12
C ALA A 188 -26.37 4.19 -20.81
N GLY A 189 -25.30 4.01 -20.02
CA GLY A 189 -25.30 3.30 -18.74
C GLY A 189 -25.49 1.78 -18.85
N LYS A 190 -25.27 1.17 -20.02
CA LYS A 190 -25.39 -0.28 -20.21
C LYS A 190 -24.11 -1.00 -19.81
N LEU A 191 -24.24 -2.08 -19.06
CA LEU A 191 -23.14 -2.86 -18.53
C LEU A 191 -22.86 -4.11 -19.36
N THR A 192 -21.60 -4.48 -19.51
CA THR A 192 -21.20 -5.72 -20.18
C THR A 192 -20.00 -6.34 -19.48
N TYR A 193 -20.09 -7.62 -19.14
CA TYR A 193 -18.98 -8.38 -18.55
C TYR A 193 -17.80 -8.49 -19.52
N VAL A 194 -16.58 -8.33 -19.01
CA VAL A 194 -15.33 -8.44 -19.77
C VAL A 194 -14.58 -9.71 -19.37
N ASP A 195 -14.09 -9.76 -18.14
CA ASP A 195 -13.39 -10.92 -17.58
C ASP A 195 -13.24 -10.83 -16.06
N THR A 196 -12.81 -11.96 -15.48
CA THR A 196 -12.54 -12.13 -14.06
C THR A 196 -11.14 -12.67 -13.84
N HIS A 197 -10.47 -12.16 -12.82
CA HIS A 197 -9.19 -12.65 -12.36
C HIS A 197 -9.24 -12.91 -10.85
N HIS A 198 -8.52 -13.93 -10.40
CA HIS A 198 -8.28 -14.16 -8.98
C HIS A 198 -6.84 -13.79 -8.68
N LEU A 199 -6.66 -12.86 -7.75
CA LEU A 199 -5.41 -12.58 -7.08
C LEU A 199 -5.39 -13.42 -5.80
N ARG A 200 -4.50 -14.42 -5.75
CA ARG A 200 -4.26 -15.20 -4.53
C ARG A 200 -3.88 -14.23 -3.42
N SER A 201 -4.56 -14.30 -2.29
CA SER A 201 -4.35 -13.48 -1.10
C SER A 201 -5.03 -14.12 0.10
N ASN A 202 -4.62 -13.75 1.31
CA ASN A 202 -5.50 -13.90 2.48
C ASN A 202 -6.57 -12.81 2.45
N ASP A 203 -7.55 -12.91 3.36
CA ASP A 203 -8.63 -11.95 3.47
C ASP A 203 -8.07 -10.56 3.81
N TYR A 204 -8.34 -9.59 2.94
CA TYR A 204 -7.89 -8.21 3.09
C TYR A 204 -8.88 -7.37 3.89
N TYR A 205 -10.06 -7.91 4.24
CA TYR A 205 -11.14 -7.15 4.86
C TYR A 205 -10.65 -6.37 6.09
N SER A 206 -11.04 -5.10 6.10
CA SER A 206 -10.91 -4.22 7.25
C SER A 206 -12.22 -3.49 7.47
N SER A 207 -12.63 -3.42 8.73
CA SER A 207 -13.81 -2.63 9.13
C SER A 207 -13.65 -1.13 8.85
N ARG A 208 -12.43 -0.64 8.60
CA ARG A 208 -12.14 0.80 8.47
C ARG A 208 -11.33 1.18 7.23
N ASN A 209 -10.93 0.22 6.39
CA ASN A 209 -10.05 0.50 5.25
C ASN A 209 -10.42 -0.34 4.03
N TYR A 210 -10.33 0.28 2.85
CA TYR A 210 -10.52 -0.35 1.55
C TYR A 210 -9.18 -0.83 1.01
N ALA A 211 -9.09 -2.04 0.48
CA ALA A 211 -7.83 -2.60 0.01
C ALA A 211 -7.36 -2.04 -1.34
N SER A 212 -8.31 -1.54 -2.16
CA SER A 212 -8.01 -1.09 -3.52
C SER A 212 -7.92 0.43 -3.66
N ARG A 213 -7.05 0.87 -4.57
CA ARG A 213 -6.90 2.25 -5.03
C ARG A 213 -6.72 2.30 -6.54
N LEU A 214 -7.23 3.36 -7.16
CA LEU A 214 -7.06 3.63 -8.58
C LEU A 214 -6.26 4.92 -8.77
N ILE A 215 -5.16 4.84 -9.52
CA ILE A 215 -4.27 5.97 -9.83
C ILE A 215 -4.12 6.04 -11.35
N GLY A 216 -4.79 7.02 -11.98
CA GLY A 216 -4.95 7.01 -13.43
C GLY A 216 -5.65 5.74 -13.89
N THR A 217 -4.99 4.91 -14.71
CA THR A 217 -5.50 3.61 -15.17
C THR A 217 -4.90 2.42 -14.39
N ARG A 218 -4.17 2.68 -13.32
CA ARG A 218 -3.48 1.65 -12.54
C ARG A 218 -4.31 1.29 -11.31
N LEU A 219 -4.69 0.02 -11.22
CA LEU A 219 -5.27 -0.56 -10.02
C LEU A 219 -4.15 -0.96 -9.06
N VAL A 220 -4.17 -0.46 -7.85
CA VAL A 220 -3.28 -0.82 -6.75
C VAL A 220 -4.09 -1.57 -5.70
N ILE A 221 -3.65 -2.76 -5.32
CA ILE A 221 -4.28 -3.56 -4.27
C ILE A 221 -3.20 -3.93 -3.26
N TYR A 222 -3.48 -3.63 -1.99
CA TYR A 222 -2.72 -4.12 -0.87
C TYR A 222 -3.33 -5.44 -0.37
N THR A 223 -2.52 -6.49 -0.27
CA THR A 223 -2.95 -7.77 0.29
C THR A 223 -1.95 -8.32 1.30
N PRO A 224 -2.39 -8.70 2.52
CA PRO A 224 -1.59 -9.51 3.42
C PRO A 224 -1.60 -10.97 2.97
N HIS A 225 -0.50 -11.66 3.25
CA HIS A 225 -0.39 -13.10 3.04
C HIS A 225 0.25 -13.73 4.25
N ASP A 226 -0.48 -14.63 4.90
CA ASP A 226 0.01 -15.28 6.10
C ASP A 226 1.18 -16.19 5.75
N VAL A 227 2.23 -16.09 6.54
CA VAL A 227 3.36 -17.02 6.51
C VAL A 227 3.13 -18.00 7.63
N TYR A 228 2.48 -19.13 7.32
CA TYR A 228 2.17 -20.10 8.36
C TYR A 228 3.44 -20.81 8.87
N PRO A 229 3.66 -20.81 10.19
CA PRO A 229 4.73 -21.53 10.86
C PRO A 229 4.71 -23.04 10.52
N GLY A 230 5.66 -23.52 9.70
CA GLY A 230 5.88 -24.95 9.46
C GLY A 230 5.52 -25.46 8.07
N GLU A 231 4.91 -24.63 7.21
CA GLU A 231 4.75 -24.98 5.80
C GLU A 231 6.08 -24.83 5.08
N GLU A 232 6.72 -25.95 4.71
CA GLU A 232 7.98 -25.94 3.95
C GLU A 232 7.81 -25.32 2.54
N ASP A 233 6.56 -25.09 2.12
CA ASP A 233 6.18 -24.52 0.83
C ASP A 233 5.46 -23.15 0.95
N TYR A 234 6.21 -22.10 1.29
CA TYR A 234 5.71 -20.72 1.26
C TYR A 234 5.28 -20.24 -0.14
N ALA A 235 5.54 -21.01 -1.21
CA ALA A 235 5.10 -20.65 -2.55
C ALA A 235 3.57 -20.58 -2.64
N GLY A 236 2.86 -21.30 -1.77
CA GLY A 236 1.42 -21.18 -1.56
C GLY A 236 0.97 -19.79 -1.09
N SER A 237 1.80 -19.10 -0.30
CA SER A 237 1.53 -17.76 0.25
C SER A 237 1.94 -16.61 -0.67
N LEU A 238 2.63 -16.84 -1.79
CA LEU A 238 3.07 -15.74 -2.66
C LEU A 238 1.90 -15.09 -3.41
N PRO A 239 1.90 -13.76 -3.63
CA PRO A 239 0.91 -13.12 -4.50
C PRO A 239 0.99 -13.71 -5.91
N ALA A 240 -0.14 -14.13 -6.43
CA ALA A 240 -0.22 -14.77 -7.74
C ALA A 240 -1.55 -14.47 -8.42
N LEU A 241 -1.55 -14.35 -9.74
CA LEU A 241 -2.74 -14.04 -10.53
C LEU A 241 -3.16 -15.25 -11.35
N ARG A 242 -4.47 -15.42 -11.52
CA ARG A 242 -5.03 -16.38 -12.48
C ARG A 242 -6.29 -15.81 -13.10
N ARG A 243 -6.44 -15.96 -14.42
CA ARG A 243 -7.70 -15.65 -15.10
C ARG A 243 -8.74 -16.74 -14.81
N TRP A 244 -9.98 -16.34 -14.51
CA TRP A 244 -11.10 -17.28 -14.35
C TRP A 244 -11.50 -17.90 -15.70
N SER A 245 -11.96 -19.14 -15.67
CA SER A 245 -12.53 -19.85 -16.82
C SER A 245 -13.64 -20.80 -16.37
N GLU A 246 -14.67 -20.94 -17.22
CA GLU A 246 -15.88 -21.76 -16.94
C GLU A 246 -15.54 -23.24 -16.74
N LYS A 247 -14.56 -23.75 -17.51
CA LYS A 247 -14.15 -25.16 -17.49
C LYS A 247 -13.34 -25.57 -16.25
N GLY A 248 -13.31 -24.71 -15.22
CA GLY A 248 -12.28 -24.77 -14.17
C GLY A 248 -10.97 -24.13 -14.66
N PRO A 249 -9.96 -23.98 -13.80
CA PRO A 249 -8.74 -23.25 -14.15
C PRO A 249 -8.02 -23.91 -15.34
N GLU A 250 -8.04 -23.26 -16.51
CA GLU A 250 -7.29 -23.73 -17.70
C GLU A 250 -5.77 -23.55 -17.50
N ALA A 251 -5.36 -22.58 -16.68
CA ALA A 251 -3.97 -22.30 -16.31
C ALA A 251 -3.81 -22.19 -14.78
N GLY A 252 -2.63 -22.59 -14.27
CA GLY A 252 -2.24 -22.37 -12.88
C GLY A 252 -2.08 -20.90 -12.52
N PHE A 253 -1.85 -20.63 -11.24
CA PHE A 253 -1.49 -19.28 -10.78
C PHE A 253 -0.12 -18.85 -11.32
N GLU A 254 -0.03 -17.63 -11.83
CA GLU A 254 1.22 -16.96 -12.18
C GLU A 254 1.71 -16.15 -10.98
N ILE A 255 2.89 -16.48 -10.44
CA ILE A 255 3.49 -15.79 -9.30
C ILE A 255 3.87 -14.35 -9.71
N LEU A 256 3.33 -13.35 -9.00
CA LEU A 256 3.54 -11.93 -9.29
C LEU A 256 4.79 -11.34 -8.62
N ALA A 257 5.23 -11.95 -7.51
CA ALA A 257 6.42 -11.56 -6.77
C ALA A 257 7.40 -12.74 -6.68
N ASN A 258 8.42 -12.75 -7.54
CA ASN A 258 9.56 -13.64 -7.35
C ASN A 258 10.42 -13.17 -6.15
N PRO A 259 11.36 -13.98 -5.63
CA PRO A 259 12.19 -13.60 -4.48
C PRO A 259 12.93 -12.26 -4.60
N ARG A 260 13.25 -11.82 -5.83
CA ARG A 260 13.92 -10.54 -6.10
C ARG A 260 12.97 -9.33 -5.99
N ARG A 261 11.69 -9.55 -5.75
CA ARG A 261 10.67 -8.54 -5.43
C ARG A 261 10.15 -8.67 -4.00
N ILE A 262 10.78 -9.50 -3.18
CA ILE A 262 10.46 -9.67 -1.76
C ILE A 262 11.60 -9.06 -0.95
N TYR A 263 11.25 -8.19 -0.02
CA TYR A 263 12.18 -7.39 0.75
C TYR A 263 11.93 -7.60 2.26
N VAL A 264 12.97 -7.42 3.06
CA VAL A 264 12.84 -7.38 4.52
C VAL A 264 13.80 -6.32 5.05
N ALA A 265 13.35 -5.56 6.06
CA ALA A 265 14.14 -4.48 6.65
C ALA A 265 15.44 -5.05 7.24
N GLU A 266 16.55 -4.32 7.12
CA GLU A 266 17.87 -4.78 7.53
C GLU A 266 17.92 -5.14 9.03
N MET A 267 17.17 -4.40 9.85
CA MET A 267 17.02 -4.69 11.27
C MET A 267 16.41 -6.09 11.51
N LEU A 268 15.33 -6.44 10.81
CA LEU A 268 14.70 -7.77 10.91
C LEU A 268 15.56 -8.85 10.27
N ARG A 269 16.26 -8.53 9.18
CA ARG A 269 17.19 -9.44 8.51
C ARG A 269 18.29 -9.92 9.46
N ARG A 270 18.81 -9.02 10.31
CA ARG A 270 19.87 -9.29 11.29
C ARG A 270 19.37 -9.81 12.64
N ALA A 271 18.08 -9.64 12.93
CA ALA A 271 17.51 -10.03 14.21
C ALA A 271 17.66 -11.54 14.46
N LYS A 272 17.92 -11.91 15.73
CA LYS A 272 17.95 -13.31 16.16
C LYS A 272 16.55 -13.92 16.19
N ARG A 273 15.54 -13.11 16.53
CA ARG A 273 14.13 -13.47 16.65
C ARG A 273 13.28 -12.37 15.96
N PRO A 274 13.31 -12.25 14.61
CA PRO A 274 12.41 -11.32 13.93
C PRO A 274 10.98 -11.85 14.02
N ASN A 275 10.00 -10.96 14.21
CA ASN A 275 8.60 -11.32 13.95
C ASN A 275 8.33 -11.25 12.44
N ILE A 276 8.00 -12.40 11.84
CA ILE A 276 7.67 -12.53 10.42
C ILE A 276 6.48 -13.48 10.33
N GLU A 277 5.29 -12.91 10.37
CA GLU A 277 4.01 -13.63 10.32
C GLU A 277 3.28 -13.37 9.00
N ALA A 278 3.67 -12.32 8.24
CA ALA A 278 3.03 -11.97 6.98
C ALA A 278 4.02 -11.51 5.89
N ILE A 279 3.63 -11.76 4.64
CA ILE A 279 4.11 -11.10 3.43
C ILE A 279 3.08 -10.03 3.06
N HIS A 280 3.47 -8.76 3.13
CA HIS A 280 2.65 -7.62 2.73
C HIS A 280 2.90 -7.31 1.26
N ALA A 281 1.95 -7.65 0.39
CA ALA A 281 2.07 -7.49 -1.04
C ALA A 281 1.34 -6.23 -1.53
N VAL A 282 2.02 -5.44 -2.36
CA VAL A 282 1.43 -4.34 -3.12
C VAL A 282 1.40 -4.77 -4.57
N THR A 283 0.21 -5.10 -5.05
CA THR A 283 -0.04 -5.55 -6.42
C THR A 283 -0.54 -4.38 -7.25
N SER A 284 0.11 -4.16 -8.39
CA SER A 284 -0.28 -3.16 -9.37
C SER A 284 -0.71 -3.83 -10.66
N CYS A 285 -1.90 -3.50 -11.14
CA CYS A 285 -2.43 -3.96 -12.41
C CYS A 285 -2.67 -2.80 -13.38
N ASP A 286 -2.28 -2.98 -14.64
CA ASP A 286 -2.61 -2.05 -15.72
C ASP A 286 -4.03 -2.36 -16.25
N LEU A 287 -4.98 -1.48 -15.97
CA LEU A 287 -6.37 -1.64 -16.44
C LEU A 287 -6.56 -1.22 -17.90
N ALA A 288 -5.63 -0.43 -18.47
CA ALA A 288 -5.69 -0.03 -19.87
C ALA A 288 -5.23 -1.17 -20.80
N ALA A 289 -4.47 -2.14 -20.28
CA ALA A 289 -4.05 -3.31 -21.02
C ALA A 289 -5.24 -4.18 -21.46
N VAL A 290 -5.20 -4.64 -22.72
CA VAL A 290 -6.22 -5.54 -23.30
C VAL A 290 -6.39 -6.80 -22.45
N ARG A 291 -5.26 -7.39 -22.03
CA ARG A 291 -5.23 -8.45 -21.01
C ARG A 291 -4.68 -7.85 -19.74
N LEU A 292 -5.36 -8.09 -18.62
CA LEU A 292 -4.94 -7.57 -17.33
C LEU A 292 -3.53 -8.08 -17.02
N SER A 293 -2.58 -7.15 -16.86
CA SER A 293 -1.22 -7.45 -16.49
C SER A 293 -0.95 -6.87 -15.11
N CYS A 294 -0.47 -7.70 -14.20
CA CYS A 294 -0.18 -7.30 -12.84
C CYS A 294 1.28 -7.60 -12.47
N SER A 295 1.79 -6.84 -11.51
CA SER A 295 3.08 -7.10 -10.87
C SER A 295 2.97 -6.82 -9.38
N SER A 296 3.76 -7.51 -8.55
CA SER A 296 3.70 -7.33 -7.11
C SER A 296 5.09 -7.14 -6.52
N THR A 297 5.17 -6.21 -5.57
CA THR A 297 6.33 -6.00 -4.68
C THR A 297 5.88 -6.28 -3.27
N ALA A 298 6.66 -7.03 -2.51
CA ALA A 298 6.29 -7.41 -1.16
C ALA A 298 7.37 -7.13 -0.11
N VAL A 299 6.93 -6.85 1.11
CA VAL A 299 7.78 -6.69 2.29
C VAL A 299 7.37 -7.70 3.36
N LEU A 300 8.31 -8.19 4.16
CA LEU A 300 8.05 -9.12 5.26
C LEU A 300 7.87 -8.37 6.59
N GLY A 301 6.90 -8.77 7.41
CA GLY A 301 6.63 -8.17 8.73
C GLY A 301 5.72 -9.03 9.62
N SER A 302 5.29 -8.47 10.74
CA SER A 302 4.25 -9.03 11.62
C SER A 302 2.88 -9.07 10.93
N ASP A 303 1.90 -9.75 11.51
CA ASP A 303 0.51 -9.72 11.01
C ASP A 303 -0.20 -8.37 11.25
N SER A 304 0.19 -7.66 12.32
CA SER A 304 -0.21 -6.29 12.65
C SER A 304 0.19 -5.37 11.51
N ARG A 305 -0.80 -4.66 10.96
CA ARG A 305 -0.60 -3.83 9.78
C ARG A 305 -1.58 -2.66 9.69
N ASN A 306 -1.09 -1.48 9.33
CA ASN A 306 -1.89 -0.40 8.73
C ASN A 306 -1.29 -0.09 7.36
N PHE A 307 -2.07 0.45 6.43
CA PHE A 307 -1.53 0.92 5.17
C PHE A 307 -2.18 2.22 4.70
N TYR A 308 -1.44 2.97 3.89
CA TYR A 308 -1.86 4.21 3.28
C TYR A 308 -1.30 4.29 1.87
N VAL A 309 -2.07 4.83 0.92
CA VAL A 309 -1.65 4.95 -0.48
C VAL A 309 -1.58 6.42 -0.84
N SER A 310 -0.35 6.85 -1.15
CA SER A 310 -0.07 8.15 -1.74
C SER A 310 -0.14 8.09 -3.27
N GLY A 311 0.09 9.22 -3.94
CA GLY A 311 0.17 9.26 -5.40
C GLY A 311 1.34 8.46 -6.00
N ASP A 312 2.42 8.23 -5.24
CA ASP A 312 3.65 7.62 -5.76
C ASP A 312 4.16 6.38 -5.00
N ALA A 313 3.58 6.08 -3.83
CA ALA A 313 3.98 4.97 -2.97
C ALA A 313 2.85 4.42 -2.11
N VAL A 314 2.95 3.14 -1.73
CA VAL A 314 2.17 2.55 -0.64
C VAL A 314 3.02 2.51 0.62
N TYR A 315 2.46 2.97 1.72
CA TYR A 315 3.05 2.86 3.04
C TYR A 315 2.42 1.70 3.78
N VAL A 316 3.24 0.86 4.39
CA VAL A 316 2.79 -0.25 5.23
C VAL A 316 3.47 -0.11 6.58
N TRP A 317 2.69 -0.07 7.65
CA TRP A 317 3.18 0.00 9.03
C TRP A 317 2.96 -1.33 9.71
N THR A 318 4.02 -2.01 10.14
CA THR A 318 3.92 -3.30 10.84
C THR A 318 4.38 -3.19 12.28
N GLY A 319 3.55 -3.58 13.24
CA GLY A 319 3.84 -3.53 14.67
C GLY A 319 4.79 -4.63 15.17
N GLU A 320 5.04 -4.66 16.48
CA GLU A 320 5.50 -5.86 17.21
C GLU A 320 6.70 -6.59 16.56
N ILE A 321 7.67 -5.84 16.04
CA ILE A 321 8.63 -6.39 15.07
C ILE A 321 9.62 -7.42 15.65
N PHE A 322 9.67 -7.57 16.97
CA PHE A 322 10.44 -8.61 17.68
C PHE A 322 9.61 -9.48 18.61
N GLN A 323 8.31 -9.20 18.70
CA GLN A 323 7.37 -9.96 19.51
C GLN A 323 6.55 -10.86 18.64
N THR A 324 6.22 -12.03 19.14
CA THR A 324 5.35 -12.97 18.43
C THR A 324 4.02 -12.97 19.17
N ARG A 325 2.94 -13.45 18.53
CA ARG A 325 1.63 -13.64 19.18
C ARG A 325 1.60 -14.43 20.51
N TRP A 326 2.72 -15.06 20.89
CA TRP A 326 2.92 -15.83 22.12
C TRP A 326 3.68 -15.09 23.23
N ASP A 327 4.21 -13.89 22.96
CA ASP A 327 5.00 -13.07 23.89
C ASP A 327 4.23 -11.79 24.20
N ARG A 328 4.16 -11.38 25.48
CA ARG A 328 3.29 -10.28 25.97
C ARG A 328 4.06 -9.13 26.63
N ASP A 329 5.33 -8.93 26.28
CA ASP A 329 5.99 -7.66 26.64
C ASP A 329 5.35 -6.49 25.87
N ASP A 330 5.56 -5.24 26.27
CA ASP A 330 5.09 -4.06 25.54
C ASP A 330 6.14 -3.62 24.48
N ASP A 331 6.28 -4.32 23.34
CA ASP A 331 7.18 -3.86 22.26
C ASP A 331 6.46 -2.88 21.35
N LEU A 332 6.61 -1.61 21.68
CA LEU A 332 6.02 -0.53 20.89
C LEU A 332 6.78 -0.28 19.57
N ARG A 333 7.85 -1.03 19.26
CA ARG A 333 8.60 -0.84 18.01
C ARG A 333 7.85 -1.43 16.84
N ALA A 334 7.85 -0.65 15.77
CA ALA A 334 7.22 -0.98 14.51
C ALA A 334 8.18 -0.70 13.34
N MET A 335 7.78 -1.10 12.14
CA MET A 335 8.47 -0.78 10.90
C MET A 335 7.52 -0.05 9.96
N ALA A 336 7.94 1.12 9.47
CA ALA A 336 7.26 1.81 8.39
C ALA A 336 7.99 1.51 7.07
N TYR A 337 7.28 0.85 6.16
CA TYR A 337 7.73 0.59 4.80
C TYR A 337 7.16 1.64 3.85
N ARG A 338 7.98 2.10 2.92
CA ARG A 338 7.57 2.87 1.73
C ARG A 338 7.86 2.02 0.50
N ILE A 339 6.81 1.66 -0.23
CA ILE A 339 6.85 0.80 -1.41
C ILE A 339 6.51 1.67 -2.63
N PRO A 340 7.52 2.13 -3.41
CA PRO A 340 7.28 2.97 -4.57
C PRO A 340 6.44 2.26 -5.64
N LEU A 341 5.54 3.00 -6.26
CA LEU A 341 4.69 2.51 -7.35
C LEU A 341 5.43 2.45 -8.69
N ASP A 342 6.59 3.10 -8.81
CA ASP A 342 7.43 3.13 -10.01
C ASP A 342 8.30 1.86 -10.21
N GLY A 343 8.20 0.89 -9.30
CA GLY A 343 8.93 -0.37 -9.36
C GLY A 343 10.35 -0.33 -8.79
N LYS A 344 10.79 0.81 -8.21
CA LYS A 344 12.03 0.87 -7.44
C LYS A 344 11.94 0.03 -6.17
N ALA A 345 13.12 -0.28 -5.61
CA ALA A 345 13.21 -1.04 -4.37
C ALA A 345 12.55 -0.29 -3.20
N PRO A 346 11.77 -0.98 -2.34
CA PRO A 346 11.21 -0.42 -1.12
C PRO A 346 12.27 0.17 -0.19
N GLN A 347 11.81 1.08 0.66
CA GLN A 347 12.58 1.67 1.74
C GLN A 347 11.84 1.41 3.06
N ALA A 348 12.56 1.46 4.17
CA ALA A 348 12.01 1.24 5.50
C ALA A 348 12.70 2.09 6.57
N VAL A 349 11.99 2.35 7.65
CA VAL A 349 12.53 2.98 8.86
C VAL A 349 11.81 2.41 10.09
N GLY A 350 12.59 2.09 11.13
CA GLY A 350 12.02 1.66 12.40
C GLY A 350 11.30 2.83 13.08
N VAL A 351 10.14 2.58 13.64
CA VAL A 351 9.25 3.58 14.25
C VAL A 351 8.70 3.05 15.58
N VAL A 352 8.00 3.89 16.33
CA VAL A 352 7.40 3.53 17.61
C VAL A 352 5.92 3.89 17.60
N GLY A 353 5.11 3.03 18.19
CA GLY A 353 3.66 3.16 18.25
C GLY A 353 2.94 2.55 17.05
N ALA A 354 1.62 2.74 17.03
CA ALA A 354 0.73 2.23 16.00
C ALA A 354 -0.20 3.33 15.46
N PRO A 355 -0.42 3.41 14.14
CA PRO A 355 -1.45 4.28 13.57
C PRO A 355 -2.84 3.84 14.04
N THR A 356 -3.75 4.81 14.19
CA THR A 356 -5.12 4.50 14.64
C THR A 356 -5.89 3.78 13.54
N ASP A 357 -5.80 4.30 12.31
CA ASP A 357 -6.50 3.87 11.10
C ASP A 357 -5.83 4.45 9.84
N GLN A 358 -6.36 4.18 8.65
CA GLN A 358 -5.90 4.76 7.39
C GLN A 358 -5.94 6.30 7.34
N PHE A 359 -6.87 6.94 8.06
CA PHE A 359 -6.94 8.41 8.14
C PHE A 359 -5.84 8.99 9.05
N SER A 360 -5.03 8.13 9.66
CA SER A 360 -3.86 8.52 10.45
C SER A 360 -2.66 8.94 9.62
N PHE A 361 -2.73 8.89 8.30
CA PHE A 361 -1.62 9.21 7.42
C PHE A 361 -1.92 10.44 6.55
N LEU A 362 -0.92 11.30 6.37
CA LEU A 362 -0.89 12.30 5.32
C LEU A 362 0.53 12.43 4.78
N GLU A 363 0.71 12.16 3.49
CA GLU A 363 1.93 12.55 2.79
C GLU A 363 1.75 13.92 2.13
N ASN A 364 2.60 14.87 2.50
CA ASN A 364 2.71 16.17 1.83
C ASN A 364 4.14 16.73 1.94
N ASP A 365 4.54 17.55 0.98
CA ASP A 365 5.81 18.31 1.01
C ASP A 365 7.06 17.47 1.36
N GLY A 366 7.12 16.22 0.88
CA GLY A 366 8.24 15.32 1.15
C GLY A 366 8.31 14.81 2.60
N VAL A 367 7.19 14.83 3.32
CA VAL A 367 7.04 14.35 4.70
C VAL A 367 5.83 13.42 4.78
N LEU A 368 6.00 12.27 5.43
CA LEU A 368 4.90 11.43 5.89
C LEU A 368 4.53 11.84 7.31
N ASN A 369 3.35 12.41 7.49
CA ASN A 369 2.77 12.71 8.79
C ASN A 369 1.91 11.54 9.22
N VAL A 370 2.10 11.06 10.46
CA VAL A 370 1.36 9.92 11.00
C VAL A 370 0.90 10.22 12.42
N LEU A 371 -0.40 10.14 12.67
CA LEU A 371 -0.94 10.11 14.03
C LEU A 371 -0.74 8.71 14.60
N VAL A 372 0.08 8.59 15.64
CA VAL A 372 0.38 7.32 16.30
C VAL A 372 -0.11 7.30 17.74
N ARG A 373 -0.47 6.12 18.21
CA ARG A 373 -0.72 5.81 19.61
C ARG A 373 0.41 4.96 20.18
N ALA A 374 0.57 4.96 21.49
CA ALA A 374 1.56 4.12 22.17
C ALA A 374 1.36 2.63 21.82
N ASP A 375 0.12 2.14 21.75
CA ASP A 375 -0.20 0.75 21.46
C ASP A 375 -1.34 0.58 20.42
N GLY A 376 -1.27 -0.50 19.61
CA GLY A 376 -2.31 -0.90 18.67
C GLY A 376 -1.97 -2.10 17.77
N GLY A 377 -2.93 -3.03 17.61
CA GLY A 377 -2.83 -4.25 16.80
C GLY A 377 -3.07 -4.12 15.28
N GLY A 378 -3.08 -2.91 14.71
CA GLY A 378 -3.30 -2.70 13.26
C GLY A 378 -4.75 -2.94 12.78
N GLU A 379 -4.98 -2.99 11.47
CA GLU A 379 -6.31 -2.93 10.83
C GLU A 379 -6.88 -4.29 10.39
N ALA A 380 -6.26 -5.39 10.81
CA ALA A 380 -6.73 -6.74 10.46
C ALA A 380 -8.15 -6.97 11.02
N MET A 381 -9.15 -7.16 10.15
CA MET A 381 -10.56 -7.40 10.53
C MET A 381 -11.12 -6.30 11.47
N TRP A 382 -11.16 -6.60 12.77
CA TRP A 382 -11.69 -5.75 13.86
C TRP A 382 -10.58 -5.20 14.76
N GLN A 383 -9.30 -5.49 14.48
CA GLN A 383 -8.18 -5.03 15.31
C GLN A 383 -8.12 -3.50 15.40
N ALA A 384 -8.67 -2.76 14.44
CA ALA A 384 -8.78 -1.31 14.48
C ALA A 384 -9.58 -0.76 15.68
N GLU A 385 -10.41 -1.59 16.32
CA GLU A 385 -11.24 -1.23 17.47
C GLU A 385 -10.45 -1.21 18.81
N VAL A 386 -9.30 -1.90 18.88
CA VAL A 386 -8.53 -2.08 20.13
C VAL A 386 -7.28 -1.20 20.11
N ARG A 387 -7.31 -0.06 20.83
CA ARG A 387 -6.22 0.93 20.84
C ARG A 387 -6.12 1.66 22.17
N GLN A 388 -4.93 1.85 22.70
CA GLN A 388 -4.72 2.52 23.99
C GLN A 388 -3.45 3.37 24.02
N GLY A 389 -3.38 4.25 25.02
CA GLY A 389 -2.17 5.00 25.35
C GLY A 389 -1.99 6.33 24.62
N GLU A 390 -0.87 6.97 24.95
CA GLU A 390 -0.49 8.34 24.58
C GLU A 390 -0.50 8.57 23.07
N LEU A 391 -0.79 9.82 22.66
CA LEU A 391 -0.81 10.24 21.26
C LEU A 391 0.45 11.03 20.89
N ALA A 392 0.94 10.82 19.67
CA ALA A 392 1.93 11.68 19.06
C ALA A 392 1.68 11.86 17.56
N LEU A 393 2.02 13.03 17.03
CA LEU A 393 2.19 13.25 15.61
C LEU A 393 3.64 12.95 15.24
N LEU A 394 3.86 11.86 14.50
CA LEU A 394 5.14 11.58 13.85
C LEU A 394 5.23 12.37 12.54
N ARG A 395 6.25 13.22 12.40
CA ARG A 395 6.56 13.91 11.14
C ARG A 395 7.84 13.32 10.57
N LEU A 396 7.72 12.45 9.58
CA LEU A 396 8.81 11.65 9.04
C LEU A 396 9.20 12.13 7.64
N PRO A 397 10.30 12.91 7.48
CA PRO A 397 10.77 13.29 6.15
C PRO A 397 11.05 12.06 5.31
N LEU A 398 10.62 12.05 4.04
CA LEU A 398 10.80 10.89 3.16
C LEU A 398 12.27 10.51 3.00
N ALA A 399 13.19 11.48 3.09
CA ALA A 399 14.64 11.27 3.11
C ALA A 399 15.17 10.42 4.29
N ARG A 400 14.34 10.17 5.32
CA ARG A 400 14.68 9.31 6.46
C ARG A 400 14.40 7.83 6.22
N PHE A 401 13.59 7.48 5.23
CA PHE A 401 13.41 6.09 4.83
C PHE A 401 14.74 5.53 4.30
N GLY A 402 15.07 4.31 4.68
CA GLY A 402 16.36 3.70 4.38
C GLY A 402 16.22 2.22 4.05
N ASP A 403 17.21 1.43 4.44
CA ASP A 403 17.13 -0.04 4.40
C ASP A 403 16.39 -0.63 5.62
N GLY A 404 15.89 0.21 6.52
CA GLY A 404 15.26 -0.20 7.78
C GLY A 404 16.25 -0.54 8.90
N SER A 405 17.53 -0.19 8.78
CA SER A 405 18.53 -0.41 9.85
C SER A 405 18.46 0.59 11.00
N ARG A 406 17.75 1.70 10.84
CA ARG A 406 17.70 2.82 11.82
C ARG A 406 16.28 3.07 12.29
N MET A 407 16.17 3.51 13.54
CA MET A 407 14.94 4.05 14.10
C MET A 407 14.78 5.54 13.74
N ALA A 408 13.55 6.00 13.61
CA ALA A 408 13.19 7.41 13.59
C ALA A 408 13.62 8.07 14.91
N ALA A 409 14.14 9.30 14.83
CA ALA A 409 14.57 10.03 16.02
C ALA A 409 13.37 10.46 16.86
N LYS A 410 13.51 10.42 18.20
CA LYS A 410 12.46 10.87 19.13
C LYS A 410 11.99 12.31 18.86
N SER A 411 12.89 13.17 18.38
CA SER A 411 12.58 14.56 18.02
C SER A 411 11.59 14.71 16.84
N LEU A 412 11.29 13.63 16.12
CA LEU A 412 10.27 13.62 15.05
C LEU A 412 8.86 13.33 15.58
N TYR A 413 8.73 12.95 16.85
CA TYR A 413 7.46 12.73 17.52
C TYR A 413 7.08 13.96 18.32
N GLN A 414 5.97 14.58 17.94
CA GLN A 414 5.35 15.66 18.70
C GLN A 414 4.26 15.06 19.58
N PRO A 415 4.42 15.02 20.92
CA PRO A 415 3.35 14.57 21.80
C PRO A 415 2.11 15.44 21.64
N LEU A 416 0.94 14.81 21.64
CA LEU A 416 -0.36 15.47 21.55
C LEU A 416 -1.14 15.26 22.86
N PRO A 417 -1.97 16.24 23.29
CA PRO A 417 -2.86 16.03 24.42
C PRO A 417 -3.92 14.97 24.08
N GLY A 418 -4.41 14.24 25.10
CA GLY A 418 -5.43 13.20 24.95
C GLY A 418 -4.84 11.78 24.87
N GLY A 419 -5.64 10.81 24.43
CA GLY A 419 -5.21 9.41 24.24
C GLY A 419 -5.46 8.46 25.41
N ASN A 420 -5.92 8.95 26.56
CA ASN A 420 -6.25 8.08 27.70
C ASN A 420 -7.66 7.49 27.62
N ASP A 421 -8.49 7.95 26.68
CA ASP A 421 -9.80 7.36 26.42
C ASP A 421 -9.64 6.04 25.65
N PHE A 422 -10.23 4.98 26.21
CA PHE A 422 -10.09 3.60 25.75
C PHE A 422 -10.93 3.27 24.50
N TYR A 423 -11.94 4.09 24.17
CA TYR A 423 -12.92 3.79 23.12
C TYR A 423 -13.14 4.97 22.16
N ASN A 424 -13.14 4.65 20.86
CA ASN A 424 -13.65 5.49 19.76
C ASN A 424 -12.87 6.77 19.38
N LEU A 425 -11.55 6.81 19.51
CA LEU A 425 -10.77 7.82 18.78
C LEU A 425 -10.93 7.57 17.27
N GLN A 426 -11.63 8.47 16.59
CA GLN A 426 -11.81 8.47 15.14
C GLN A 426 -10.95 9.59 14.58
N ASN A 427 -9.96 9.24 13.75
CA ASN A 427 -9.20 10.26 13.08
C ASN A 427 -9.91 10.70 11.80
N ARG A 428 -10.02 12.01 11.60
CA ARG A 428 -10.59 12.59 10.38
C ARG A 428 -9.64 13.56 9.68
N PHE A 429 -8.55 13.95 10.35
CA PHE A 429 -7.62 14.96 9.87
C PHE A 429 -6.22 14.68 10.41
N VAL A 430 -5.25 14.54 9.51
CA VAL A 430 -3.82 14.62 9.84
C VAL A 430 -3.26 15.71 8.95
N GLY A 431 -2.72 16.76 9.55
CA GLY A 431 -2.31 17.98 8.85
C GLY A 431 -2.98 19.20 9.45
#